data_AF-A0AAF1AMN3-F1
#
_entry.id   AF-A0AAF1AMN3-F1
#
_cell.length_a   1.000
_cell.length_b   1.000
_cell.length_c   1.000
_cell.angle_alpha   90.00
_cell.angle_beta   90.00
_cell.angle_gamma   90.00
#
_symmetry.space_group_name_H-M   'P 1'
#
loop_
_entity.id
_entity.type
_entity.pdbx_description
1 polymer ?
#
loop_
_entity_poly.entity_id
_entity_poly.type
_entity_poly.pdbx_seq_one_letter_code
_entity_poly.pdbx_strand_id
1 'polypeptide(L)'
;MQAHSSICSCTKLHSLFTFISNYLLFHPHPLSGTLSLSLSPSINLNIISLSLQSSLSLSLSIYTLFLFHFNHQTLAHYICAHTGISTLRMGANDVLARLNSSGFLRTQGFIGGKWVDAYDGKTIQVNNPATGEVIADVACMGTEEANDAIASAYEAFQTWSKVTAAERSKLLRKWYDLIIANKEQLGELITLEQGKPLKEAIGEISLGASYIEFYAEEAKRVYGDIIPTNMPDRRLFLLKQPVGVVGAITPWNFPFAMIARKVAGIPPNSRGPLINEAAVQKVETLLQDAVSKGAEVLLGGKRHGLGFTFYEPTVISNVNNEMRISREEVFGPVAPLLRFKTEEEAISIANDTNAGLAAYLFSSNVQRTWRVAEALEYGIVGINEGLVSSEVTPHGGVKQSGLGREGSKYGMDDYLEIKYVCLGNMC
;
A
#
# COMPACT_ATOMS: atom_id res chain seq x y z
N MET A 1 -37.79 36.13 -3.93
CA MET A 1 -37.51 34.95 -4.77
C MET A 1 -36.02 34.69 -4.69
N GLN A 2 -35.62 33.57 -4.09
CA GLN A 2 -34.22 33.17 -3.88
C GLN A 2 -33.97 31.87 -4.65
N ALA A 3 -32.80 31.75 -5.26
CA ALA A 3 -32.21 30.48 -5.67
C ALA A 3 -30.75 30.49 -5.21
N HIS A 4 -30.39 29.57 -4.31
CA HIS A 4 -29.05 29.47 -3.75
C HIS A 4 -28.12 28.72 -4.71
N SER A 5 -26.91 29.25 -4.93
CA SER A 5 -25.77 28.49 -5.48
C SER A 5 -24.69 28.33 -4.40
N SER A 6 -24.74 27.20 -3.69
CA SER A 6 -23.76 26.82 -2.67
C SER A 6 -22.51 26.20 -3.29
N ILE A 7 -21.63 27.06 -3.83
CA ILE A 7 -20.27 26.64 -4.20
C ILE A 7 -19.44 26.44 -2.92
N CYS A 8 -18.83 25.26 -2.80
CA CYS A 8 -18.16 24.77 -1.59
C CYS A 8 -17.06 25.72 -1.07
N SER A 9 -17.01 25.93 0.25
CA SER A 9 -16.09 26.85 0.91
C SER A 9 -14.67 26.31 1.11
N CYS A 10 -14.43 25.00 0.95
CA CYS A 10 -13.10 24.40 1.13
C CYS A 10 -12.05 24.89 0.11
N THR A 11 -12.45 25.19 -1.13
CA THR A 11 -11.50 25.64 -2.17
C THR A 11 -10.82 26.97 -1.81
N LYS A 12 -11.51 27.89 -1.12
CA LYS A 12 -10.94 29.21 -0.78
C LYS A 12 -9.82 29.14 0.26
N LEU A 13 -9.88 28.20 1.21
CA LEU A 13 -8.81 27.98 2.19
C LEU A 13 -7.55 27.39 1.54
N HIS A 14 -7.72 26.44 0.62
CA HIS A 14 -6.60 25.84 -0.10
C HIS A 14 -5.89 26.86 -1.02
N SER A 15 -6.66 27.69 -1.73
CA SER A 15 -6.11 28.80 -2.53
C SER A 15 -5.33 29.80 -1.68
N LEU A 16 -5.78 30.10 -0.46
CA LEU A 16 -5.09 31.04 0.44
C LEU A 16 -3.75 30.48 0.94
N PHE A 17 -3.70 29.20 1.34
CA PHE A 17 -2.45 28.52 1.73
C PHE A 17 -1.45 28.42 0.56
N THR A 18 -1.94 28.14 -0.65
CA THR A 18 -1.11 28.07 -1.86
C THR A 18 -0.57 29.44 -2.25
N PHE A 19 -1.40 30.50 -2.16
CA PHE A 19 -0.97 31.88 -2.43
C PHE A 19 0.09 32.36 -1.43
N ILE A 20 -0.11 32.13 -0.13
CA ILE A 20 0.84 32.53 0.91
C ILE A 20 2.16 31.76 0.77
N SER A 21 2.12 30.45 0.49
CA SER A 21 3.34 29.64 0.29
C SER A 21 4.14 30.11 -0.93
N ASN A 22 3.47 30.34 -2.07
CA ASN A 22 4.13 30.82 -3.28
C ASN A 22 4.67 32.26 -3.11
N TYR A 23 3.92 33.16 -2.47
CA TYR A 23 4.37 34.54 -2.26
C TYR A 23 5.63 34.62 -1.38
N LEU A 24 5.69 33.81 -0.31
CA LEU A 24 6.86 33.73 0.57
C LEU A 24 8.07 33.05 -0.09
N LEU A 25 7.85 32.15 -1.06
CA LEU A 25 8.93 31.51 -1.84
C LEU A 25 9.61 32.46 -2.83
N PHE A 26 8.91 33.48 -3.34
CA PHE A 26 9.43 34.36 -4.40
C PHE A 26 9.87 35.76 -3.93
N HIS A 27 9.62 36.16 -2.67
CA HIS A 27 10.00 37.48 -2.15
C HIS A 27 10.68 37.40 -0.76
N PRO A 28 12.03 37.26 -0.71
CA PRO A 28 12.77 36.98 0.54
C PRO A 28 13.16 38.22 1.37
N HIS A 29 12.52 39.38 1.15
CA HIS A 29 12.81 40.61 1.90
C HIS A 29 11.64 41.03 2.81
N PRO A 30 11.91 41.46 4.06
CA PRO A 30 10.87 41.77 5.02
C PRO A 30 10.14 43.08 4.67
N LEU A 31 8.85 42.98 4.36
CA LEU A 31 7.94 44.12 4.35
C LEU A 31 7.53 44.46 5.79
N SER A 32 7.87 45.67 6.25
CA SER A 32 7.37 46.21 7.51
C SER A 32 6.00 46.86 7.32
N GLY A 33 4.92 46.15 7.69
CA GLY A 33 3.57 46.70 7.66
C GLY A 33 2.50 45.71 8.10
N THR A 34 1.42 46.21 8.69
CA THR A 34 0.24 45.42 9.09
C THR A 34 -0.64 45.16 7.88
N LEU A 35 -0.83 43.89 7.50
CA LEU A 35 -1.75 43.52 6.43
C LEU A 35 -3.12 43.15 7.03
N SER A 36 -4.16 43.94 6.75
CA SER A 36 -5.53 43.69 7.18
C SER A 36 -6.39 43.19 6.01
N LEU A 37 -6.94 41.98 6.16
CA LEU A 37 -7.82 41.35 5.17
C LEU A 37 -9.19 41.09 5.80
N SER A 38 -10.21 41.77 5.28
CA SER A 38 -11.62 41.55 5.67
C SER A 38 -12.22 40.45 4.79
N LEU A 39 -12.64 39.34 5.42
CA LEU A 39 -13.20 38.17 4.73
C LEU A 39 -14.71 37.99 4.98
N SER A 40 -15.28 38.68 5.97
CA SER A 40 -16.72 38.86 6.19
C SER A 40 -16.97 39.94 7.25
N PRO A 41 -18.21 40.47 7.43
CA PRO A 41 -18.51 41.48 8.45
C PRO A 41 -18.23 41.07 9.91
N SER A 42 -17.97 39.79 10.17
CA SER A 42 -17.77 39.23 11.51
C SER A 42 -16.33 38.76 11.77
N ILE A 43 -15.40 38.93 10.82
CA ILE A 43 -14.02 38.41 10.92
C ILE A 43 -13.02 39.48 10.46
N ASN A 44 -12.31 40.07 11.42
CA ASN A 44 -11.09 40.84 11.18
C ASN A 44 -9.86 40.03 11.61
N LEU A 45 -8.90 39.88 10.71
CA LEU A 45 -7.59 39.27 10.96
C LEU A 45 -6.52 40.37 11.01
N ASN A 46 -5.82 40.48 12.14
CA ASN A 46 -4.65 41.32 12.32
C ASN A 46 -3.41 40.44 12.47
N ILE A 47 -2.44 40.58 11.58
CA ILE A 47 -1.15 39.90 11.65
C ILE A 47 -0.11 40.90 12.17
N ILE A 48 0.49 40.60 13.32
CA ILE A 48 1.57 41.40 13.91
C ILE A 48 2.86 40.59 13.86
N SER A 49 3.89 41.15 13.22
CA SER A 49 5.25 40.59 13.21
C SER A 49 6.08 41.27 14.28
N LEU A 50 6.74 40.49 15.14
CA LEU A 50 7.72 40.98 16.11
C LEU A 50 9.13 40.59 15.62
N SER A 51 9.97 41.58 15.36
CA SER A 51 11.37 41.35 15.01
C SER A 51 12.23 41.21 16.27
N LEU A 52 13.13 40.24 16.27
CA LEU A 52 14.24 40.15 17.22
C LEU A 52 15.54 40.33 16.45
N GLN A 53 16.19 41.48 16.64
CA GLN A 53 17.54 41.73 16.12
C GLN A 53 18.57 41.12 17.08
N SER A 54 19.40 40.20 16.58
CA SER A 54 20.87 40.31 16.65
C SER A 54 21.56 39.10 16.02
N SER A 55 22.81 39.32 15.64
CA SER A 55 23.67 38.41 14.87
C SER A 55 24.22 37.22 15.67
N LEU A 56 24.13 36.01 15.12
CA LEU A 56 25.31 35.23 14.66
C LEU A 56 24.86 34.01 13.83
N SER A 57 25.79 33.37 13.11
CA SER A 57 25.53 32.34 12.10
C SER A 57 25.09 30.98 12.67
N LEU A 58 23.85 30.58 12.41
CA LEU A 58 23.40 29.18 12.43
C LEU A 58 22.09 29.05 11.61
N SER A 59 22.11 28.28 10.53
CA SER A 59 20.94 28.07 9.67
C SER A 59 20.00 27.00 10.25
N LEU A 60 19.26 27.38 11.30
CA LEU A 60 17.96 26.78 11.59
C LEU A 60 16.88 27.47 10.73
N SER A 61 15.90 26.70 10.27
CA SER A 61 14.61 27.21 9.77
C SER A 61 13.50 26.33 10.34
N ILE A 62 13.03 26.62 11.55
CA ILE A 62 11.88 27.51 11.87
C ILE A 62 10.55 26.75 11.75
N TYR A 63 10.05 26.28 12.91
CA TYR A 63 8.65 25.95 13.12
C TYR A 63 7.91 27.22 13.55
N THR A 64 6.96 27.70 12.75
CA THR A 64 6.05 28.78 13.16
C THR A 64 4.91 28.18 14.00
N LEU A 65 4.94 28.44 15.30
CA LEU A 65 3.92 27.97 16.24
C LEU A 65 2.65 28.84 16.15
N PHE A 66 1.57 28.32 15.57
CA PHE A 66 0.27 28.99 15.61
C PHE A 66 -0.45 28.73 16.93
N LEU A 67 -0.40 29.70 17.85
CA LEU A 67 -1.21 29.70 19.08
C LEU A 67 -2.64 30.18 18.80
N PHE A 68 -3.55 29.23 18.58
CA PHE A 68 -4.99 29.50 18.58
C PHE A 68 -5.57 29.33 19.99
N HIS A 69 -6.01 30.43 20.61
CA HIS A 69 -6.66 30.38 21.91
C HIS A 69 -8.18 30.18 21.77
N PHE A 70 -8.61 28.92 21.65
CA PHE A 70 -10.03 28.57 21.65
C PHE A 70 -10.49 28.08 23.02
N ASN A 71 -11.57 28.68 23.54
CA ASN A 71 -12.18 28.28 24.80
C ASN A 71 -12.85 26.88 24.64
N HIS A 72 -12.57 25.96 25.57
CA HIS A 72 -12.84 24.52 25.43
C HIS A 72 -14.31 24.18 25.13
N GLN A 73 -15.28 24.95 25.64
CA GLN A 73 -16.70 24.70 25.42
C GLN A 73 -17.18 25.07 24.00
N THR A 74 -16.55 26.05 23.34
CA THR A 74 -16.98 26.53 22.02
C THR A 74 -16.55 25.57 20.91
N LEU A 75 -15.37 24.95 21.03
CA LEU A 75 -14.86 24.01 20.02
C LEU A 75 -15.71 22.73 19.94
N ALA A 76 -16.14 22.20 21.09
CA ALA A 76 -17.03 21.03 21.16
C ALA A 76 -18.38 21.27 20.48
N HIS A 77 -18.99 22.44 20.71
CA HIS A 77 -20.24 22.81 20.03
C HIS A 77 -20.04 23.05 18.52
N TYR A 78 -18.93 23.66 18.11
CA TYR A 78 -18.69 23.95 16.69
C TYR A 78 -18.49 22.67 15.86
N ILE A 79 -17.74 21.70 16.40
CA ILE A 79 -17.57 20.37 15.79
C ILE A 79 -18.92 19.66 15.70
N CYS A 80 -19.69 19.60 16.80
CA CYS A 80 -20.96 18.89 16.84
C CYS A 80 -22.07 19.53 15.96
N ALA A 81 -22.06 20.85 15.77
CA ALA A 81 -23.08 21.57 15.01
C ALA A 81 -22.79 21.66 13.49
N HIS A 82 -21.53 21.49 13.06
CA HIS A 82 -21.14 21.58 11.64
C HIS A 82 -20.74 20.25 11.00
N THR A 83 -20.61 19.17 11.79
CA THR A 83 -20.76 17.81 11.26
C THR A 83 -22.22 17.55 10.93
N GLY A 84 -22.67 18.10 9.79
CA GLY A 84 -23.85 17.64 9.08
C GLY A 84 -23.62 16.23 8.53
N ILE A 85 -23.42 15.27 9.42
CA ILE A 85 -23.42 13.84 9.10
C ILE A 85 -24.89 13.47 8.86
N SER A 86 -25.38 13.82 7.68
CA SER A 86 -26.39 13.03 7.00
C SER A 86 -25.73 11.70 6.63
N THR A 87 -25.57 10.81 7.61
CA THR A 87 -25.26 9.40 7.37
C THR A 87 -26.37 8.82 6.52
N LEU A 88 -26.17 8.83 5.20
CA LEU A 88 -26.51 7.68 4.38
C LEU A 88 -25.65 6.51 4.88
N ARG A 89 -26.08 5.93 6.00
CA ARG A 89 -25.81 4.52 6.30
C ARG A 89 -26.53 3.73 5.20
N MET A 90 -25.87 3.54 4.05
CA MET A 90 -26.05 2.27 3.37
C MET A 90 -25.58 1.23 4.36
N GLY A 91 -26.46 0.33 4.78
CA GLY A 91 -26.05 -0.82 5.59
C GLY A 91 -25.07 -1.68 4.79
N ALA A 92 -24.23 -2.46 5.47
CA ALA A 92 -23.42 -3.48 4.81
C ALA A 92 -24.30 -4.38 3.91
N ASN A 93 -25.54 -4.66 4.36
CA ASN A 93 -26.59 -5.37 3.63
C ASN A 93 -27.01 -4.70 2.30
N ASP A 94 -27.08 -3.36 2.22
CA ASP A 94 -27.44 -2.65 0.98
C ASP A 94 -26.31 -2.72 -0.06
N VAL A 95 -25.05 -2.65 0.41
CA VAL A 95 -23.87 -2.84 -0.41
C VAL A 95 -23.80 -4.28 -0.91
N LEU A 96 -24.01 -5.26 -0.02
CA LEU A 96 -24.02 -6.68 -0.34
C LEU A 96 -25.09 -7.03 -1.38
N ALA A 97 -26.32 -6.52 -1.22
CA ALA A 97 -27.40 -6.71 -2.18
C ALA A 97 -27.07 -6.12 -3.58
N ARG A 98 -26.39 -4.96 -3.63
CA ARG A 98 -25.90 -4.35 -4.87
C ARG A 98 -24.78 -5.17 -5.53
N LEU A 99 -23.80 -5.65 -4.75
CA LEU A 99 -22.70 -6.46 -5.26
C LEU A 99 -23.18 -7.82 -5.79
N ASN A 100 -24.17 -8.42 -5.13
CA ASN A 100 -24.83 -9.65 -5.56
C ASN A 100 -25.61 -9.45 -6.86
N SER A 101 -26.48 -8.43 -6.94
CA SER A 101 -27.25 -8.13 -8.16
C SER A 101 -26.39 -7.69 -9.35
N SER A 102 -25.22 -7.12 -9.10
CA SER A 102 -24.21 -6.80 -10.12
C SER A 102 -23.34 -7.99 -10.53
N GLY A 103 -23.44 -9.13 -9.85
CA GLY A 103 -22.66 -10.34 -10.13
C GLY A 103 -21.18 -10.28 -9.74
N PHE A 104 -20.77 -9.30 -8.92
CA PHE A 104 -19.42 -9.18 -8.35
C PHE A 104 -19.21 -10.07 -7.13
N LEU A 105 -20.26 -10.32 -6.34
CA LEU A 105 -20.21 -11.32 -5.28
C LEU A 105 -20.16 -12.72 -5.90
N ARG A 106 -19.13 -13.50 -5.58
CA ARG A 106 -18.95 -14.89 -6.03
C ARG A 106 -18.51 -15.76 -4.85
N THR A 107 -19.18 -16.89 -4.71
CA THR A 107 -18.94 -17.86 -3.62
C THR A 107 -18.28 -19.16 -4.11
N GLN A 108 -18.28 -19.38 -5.41
CA GLN A 108 -17.73 -20.56 -6.08
C GLN A 108 -16.26 -20.35 -6.44
N GLY A 109 -15.49 -21.43 -6.52
CA GLY A 109 -14.16 -21.40 -7.15
C GLY A 109 -14.29 -21.30 -8.68
N PHE A 110 -13.23 -20.83 -9.36
CA PHE A 110 -13.22 -20.67 -10.81
C PHE A 110 -12.22 -21.62 -11.47
N ILE A 111 -12.72 -22.69 -12.12
CA ILE A 111 -11.92 -23.78 -12.70
C ILE A 111 -12.34 -23.97 -14.16
N GLY A 112 -11.37 -24.00 -15.08
CA GLY A 112 -11.62 -24.28 -16.50
C GLY A 112 -12.66 -23.39 -17.18
N GLY A 113 -12.75 -22.12 -16.77
CA GLY A 113 -13.74 -21.17 -17.30
C GLY A 113 -15.13 -21.27 -16.67
N LYS A 114 -15.31 -22.06 -15.61
CA LYS A 114 -16.60 -22.30 -14.93
C LYS A 114 -16.52 -21.95 -13.45
N TRP A 115 -17.65 -21.53 -12.90
CA TRP A 115 -17.85 -21.46 -11.45
C TRP A 115 -18.24 -22.83 -10.92
N VAL A 116 -17.58 -23.27 -9.85
CA VAL A 116 -17.66 -24.64 -9.31
C VAL A 116 -17.76 -24.56 -7.77
N ASP A 117 -18.69 -25.31 -7.19
CA ASP A 117 -18.80 -25.52 -5.74
C ASP A 117 -17.84 -26.64 -5.29
N ALA A 118 -17.49 -26.69 -4.00
CA ALA A 118 -16.63 -27.76 -3.48
C ALA A 118 -17.29 -29.14 -3.66
N TYR A 119 -16.52 -30.16 -4.05
CA TYR A 119 -17.05 -31.49 -4.39
C TYR A 119 -17.65 -32.23 -3.19
N ASP A 120 -17.17 -31.94 -1.97
CA ASP A 120 -17.75 -32.43 -0.72
C ASP A 120 -18.80 -31.49 -0.10
N GLY A 121 -19.14 -30.39 -0.79
CA GLY A 121 -20.11 -29.39 -0.38
C GLY A 121 -19.69 -28.48 0.79
N LYS A 122 -18.44 -28.55 1.26
CA LYS A 122 -17.98 -27.69 2.36
C LYS A 122 -17.83 -26.23 1.94
N THR A 123 -18.02 -25.34 2.91
CA THR A 123 -17.80 -23.90 2.76
C THR A 123 -16.96 -23.32 3.90
N ILE A 124 -16.38 -22.16 3.64
CA ILE A 124 -15.74 -21.29 4.63
C ILE A 124 -16.59 -20.03 4.74
N GLN A 125 -16.94 -19.65 5.97
CA GLN A 125 -17.67 -18.41 6.22
C GLN A 125 -16.75 -17.20 6.11
N VAL A 126 -17.21 -16.15 5.40
CA VAL A 126 -16.55 -14.85 5.31
C VAL A 126 -17.37 -13.83 6.11
N ASN A 127 -16.74 -13.21 7.10
CA ASN A 127 -17.40 -12.26 8.02
C ASN A 127 -16.84 -10.84 7.79
N ASN A 128 -17.70 -9.84 7.95
CA ASN A 128 -17.29 -8.44 7.95
C ASN A 128 -16.53 -8.12 9.26
N PRO A 129 -15.23 -7.76 9.24
CA PRO A 129 -14.46 -7.55 10.46
C PRO A 129 -14.91 -6.31 11.27
N ALA A 130 -15.68 -5.40 10.66
CA ALA A 130 -16.21 -4.22 11.35
C ALA A 130 -17.55 -4.46 12.08
N THR A 131 -18.31 -5.50 11.73
CA THR A 131 -19.64 -5.78 12.32
C THR A 131 -19.82 -7.21 12.85
N GLY A 132 -18.95 -8.15 12.46
CA GLY A 132 -19.08 -9.59 12.72
C GLY A 132 -20.11 -10.31 11.85
N GLU A 133 -20.92 -9.58 11.07
CA GLU A 133 -21.97 -10.13 10.21
C GLU A 133 -21.38 -11.02 9.10
N VAL A 134 -22.12 -12.06 8.72
CA VAL A 134 -21.75 -12.96 7.62
C VAL A 134 -21.99 -12.25 6.28
N ILE A 135 -20.97 -12.23 5.43
CA ILE A 135 -21.03 -11.70 4.06
C ILE A 135 -21.49 -12.80 3.11
N ALA A 136 -20.82 -13.96 3.18
CA ALA A 136 -21.08 -15.12 2.33
C ALA A 136 -20.40 -16.37 2.89
N ASP A 137 -20.84 -17.54 2.42
CA ASP A 137 -20.13 -18.81 2.56
C ASP A 137 -19.47 -19.14 1.20
N VAL A 138 -18.15 -19.27 1.17
CA VAL A 138 -17.37 -19.56 -0.05
C VAL A 138 -16.93 -21.03 -0.11
N ALA A 139 -16.80 -21.61 -1.29
CA ALA A 139 -16.44 -23.02 -1.49
C ALA A 139 -15.10 -23.39 -0.83
N CYS A 140 -15.11 -24.40 0.03
CA CYS A 140 -13.93 -24.91 0.74
C CYS A 140 -13.25 -26.04 -0.06
N MET A 141 -12.68 -25.70 -1.21
CA MET A 141 -12.08 -26.66 -2.13
C MET A 141 -10.89 -27.43 -1.53
N GLY A 142 -10.75 -28.69 -1.93
CA GLY A 142 -9.72 -29.62 -1.48
C GLY A 142 -8.70 -29.96 -2.57
N THR A 143 -8.09 -31.15 -2.43
CA THR A 143 -7.05 -31.64 -3.34
C THR A 143 -7.60 -32.02 -4.72
N GLU A 144 -8.86 -32.46 -4.82
CA GLU A 144 -9.44 -32.88 -6.10
C GLU A 144 -9.67 -31.69 -7.03
N GLU A 145 -10.31 -30.63 -6.54
CA GLU A 145 -10.54 -29.39 -7.29
C GLU A 145 -9.22 -28.67 -7.63
N ALA A 146 -8.22 -28.75 -6.74
CA ALA A 146 -6.88 -28.24 -7.01
C ALA A 146 -6.19 -28.99 -8.16
N ASN A 147 -6.34 -30.32 -8.23
CA ASN A 147 -5.81 -31.12 -9.34
C ASN A 147 -6.51 -30.77 -10.67
N ASP A 148 -7.83 -30.59 -10.65
CA ASP A 148 -8.59 -30.18 -11.84
C ASP A 148 -8.21 -28.77 -12.32
N ALA A 149 -7.94 -27.84 -11.39
CA ALA A 149 -7.41 -26.52 -11.71
C ALA A 149 -6.01 -26.58 -12.36
N ILE A 150 -5.11 -27.43 -11.84
CA ILE A 150 -3.77 -27.65 -12.40
C ILE A 150 -3.87 -28.29 -13.81
N ALA A 151 -4.70 -29.32 -13.97
CA ALA A 151 -4.92 -29.98 -15.26
C ALA A 151 -5.48 -29.00 -16.30
N SER A 152 -6.50 -28.22 -15.94
CA SER A 152 -7.07 -27.22 -16.84
C SER A 152 -6.09 -26.10 -17.20
N ALA A 153 -5.26 -25.64 -16.26
CA ALA A 153 -4.19 -24.69 -16.53
C ALA A 153 -3.13 -25.27 -17.48
N TYR A 154 -2.78 -26.55 -17.34
CA TYR A 154 -1.84 -27.25 -18.21
C TYR A 154 -2.36 -27.38 -19.65
N GLU A 155 -3.65 -27.73 -19.82
CA GLU A 155 -4.31 -27.78 -21.13
C GLU A 155 -4.35 -26.40 -21.79
N ALA A 156 -4.77 -25.36 -21.05
CA ALA A 156 -4.81 -23.98 -21.53
C ALA A 156 -3.41 -23.50 -21.96
N PHE A 157 -2.36 -23.86 -21.21
CA PHE A 157 -0.98 -23.49 -21.52
C PHE A 157 -0.52 -24.01 -22.91
N GLN A 158 -1.03 -25.15 -23.38
CA GLN A 158 -0.66 -25.70 -24.70
C GLN A 158 -1.06 -24.81 -25.88
N THR A 159 -2.02 -23.91 -25.68
CA THR A 159 -2.46 -22.91 -26.68
C THR A 159 -2.03 -21.50 -26.29
N TRP A 160 -2.16 -21.11 -25.02
CA TRP A 160 -1.81 -19.79 -24.51
C TRP A 160 -0.34 -19.41 -24.71
N SER A 161 0.57 -20.37 -24.54
CA SER A 161 2.01 -20.14 -24.77
C SER A 161 2.35 -19.77 -26.22
N LYS A 162 1.49 -20.15 -27.19
CA LYS A 162 1.63 -19.88 -28.63
C LYS A 162 0.95 -18.60 -29.08
N VAL A 163 0.05 -18.02 -28.28
CA VAL A 163 -0.56 -16.70 -28.53
C VAL A 163 0.55 -15.66 -28.62
N THR A 164 0.45 -14.69 -29.54
CA THR A 164 1.52 -13.69 -29.70
C THR A 164 1.60 -12.77 -28.48
N ALA A 165 2.80 -12.23 -28.23
CA ALA A 165 3.01 -11.20 -27.22
C ALA A 165 2.07 -10.00 -27.37
N ALA A 166 1.78 -9.59 -28.62
CA ALA A 166 0.87 -8.49 -28.93
C ALA A 166 -0.61 -8.81 -28.61
N GLU A 167 -1.03 -10.07 -28.76
CA GLU A 167 -2.39 -10.50 -28.40
C GLU A 167 -2.55 -10.64 -26.89
N ARG A 168 -1.57 -11.23 -26.19
CA ARG A 168 -1.55 -11.27 -24.71
C ARG A 168 -1.59 -9.86 -24.12
N SER A 169 -0.80 -8.94 -24.68
CA SER A 169 -0.81 -7.50 -24.36
C SER A 169 -2.21 -6.88 -24.47
N LYS A 170 -2.93 -7.12 -25.57
CA LYS A 170 -4.30 -6.62 -25.77
C LYS A 170 -5.29 -7.20 -24.76
N LEU A 171 -5.16 -8.48 -24.41
CA LEU A 171 -6.06 -9.15 -23.46
C LEU A 171 -5.85 -8.65 -22.03
N LEU A 172 -4.58 -8.52 -21.59
CA LEU A 172 -4.25 -7.93 -20.29
C LEU A 172 -4.71 -6.46 -20.23
N ARG A 173 -4.52 -5.68 -21.30
CA ARG A 173 -5.01 -4.30 -21.37
C ARG A 173 -6.54 -4.21 -21.23
N LYS A 174 -7.28 -5.07 -21.93
CA LYS A 174 -8.74 -5.14 -21.79
C LYS A 174 -9.17 -5.47 -20.36
N TRP A 175 -8.41 -6.32 -19.65
CA TRP A 175 -8.69 -6.64 -18.24
C TRP A 175 -8.45 -5.43 -17.33
N TYR A 176 -7.35 -4.68 -17.52
CA TYR A 176 -7.13 -3.39 -16.87
C TYR A 176 -8.32 -2.43 -17.09
N ASP A 177 -8.75 -2.24 -18.34
CA ASP A 177 -9.83 -1.30 -18.65
C ASP A 177 -11.14 -1.70 -17.95
N LEU A 178 -11.41 -3.01 -17.83
CA LEU A 178 -12.55 -3.56 -17.08
C LEU A 178 -12.42 -3.36 -15.56
N ILE A 179 -11.22 -3.48 -14.98
CA ILE A 179 -11.00 -3.24 -13.55
C ILE A 179 -11.22 -1.76 -13.22
N ILE A 180 -10.63 -0.85 -14.00
CA ILE A 180 -10.76 0.59 -13.80
C ILE A 180 -12.22 1.05 -13.97
N ALA A 181 -12.98 0.43 -14.88
CA ALA A 181 -14.40 0.71 -15.08
C ALA A 181 -15.32 0.23 -13.92
N ASN A 182 -14.83 -0.61 -13.01
CA ASN A 182 -15.61 -1.20 -11.91
C ASN A 182 -14.91 -1.06 -10.54
N LYS A 183 -13.95 -0.13 -10.43
CA LYS A 183 -13.08 0.00 -9.26
C LYS A 183 -13.83 0.39 -7.99
N GLU A 184 -14.95 1.11 -8.10
CA GLU A 184 -15.82 1.45 -6.98
C GLU A 184 -16.46 0.19 -6.37
N GLN A 185 -17.07 -0.68 -7.18
CA GLN A 185 -17.69 -1.93 -6.73
C GLN A 185 -16.64 -2.91 -6.18
N LEU A 186 -15.48 -3.00 -6.83
CA LEU A 186 -14.37 -3.83 -6.34
C LEU A 186 -13.81 -3.29 -5.01
N GLY A 187 -13.73 -1.96 -4.86
CA GLY A 187 -13.37 -1.32 -3.60
C GLY A 187 -14.39 -1.56 -2.48
N GLU A 188 -15.69 -1.55 -2.81
CA GLU A 188 -16.76 -1.91 -1.86
C GLU A 188 -16.63 -3.35 -1.36
N LEU A 189 -16.32 -4.31 -2.24
CA LEU A 189 -16.11 -5.72 -1.88
C LEU A 189 -14.93 -5.89 -0.91
N ILE A 190 -13.76 -5.29 -1.23
CA ILE A 190 -12.59 -5.31 -0.34
C ILE A 190 -12.90 -4.65 1.01
N THR A 191 -13.62 -3.53 1.02
CA THR A 191 -14.00 -2.87 2.28
C THR A 191 -14.91 -3.74 3.15
N LEU A 192 -15.82 -4.51 2.55
CA LEU A 192 -16.68 -5.44 3.30
C LEU A 192 -15.88 -6.60 3.90
N GLU A 193 -15.09 -7.32 3.10
CA GLU A 193 -14.41 -8.55 3.54
C GLU A 193 -13.15 -8.31 4.38
N GLN A 194 -12.40 -7.24 4.09
CA GLN A 194 -11.10 -6.96 4.70
C GLN A 194 -11.16 -5.83 5.74
N GLY A 195 -12.12 -4.90 5.60
CA GLY A 195 -12.36 -3.82 6.57
C GLY A 195 -11.64 -2.49 6.31
N LYS A 196 -10.69 -2.40 5.37
CA LYS A 196 -10.04 -1.13 5.03
C LYS A 196 -11.04 -0.08 4.50
N PRO A 197 -10.82 1.23 4.76
CA PRO A 197 -11.73 2.27 4.28
C PRO A 197 -11.82 2.28 2.74
N LEU A 198 -13.02 2.56 2.21
CA LEU A 198 -13.32 2.49 0.77
C LEU A 198 -12.35 3.29 -0.12
N LYS A 199 -11.89 4.47 0.32
CA LYS A 199 -10.91 5.26 -0.43
C LYS A 199 -9.59 4.51 -0.61
N GLU A 200 -9.19 3.72 0.39
CA GLU A 200 -7.94 2.96 0.40
C GLU A 200 -8.10 1.67 -0.39
N ALA A 201 -9.27 1.03 -0.33
CA ALA A 201 -9.64 -0.09 -1.21
C ALA A 201 -9.64 0.31 -2.70
N ILE A 202 -10.23 1.46 -3.07
CA ILE A 202 -10.19 1.99 -4.45
C ILE A 202 -8.75 2.34 -4.87
N GLY A 203 -7.93 2.83 -3.93
CA GLY A 203 -6.49 3.03 -4.15
C GLY A 203 -5.76 1.73 -4.45
N GLU A 204 -6.06 0.66 -3.70
CA GLU A 204 -5.56 -0.69 -3.98
C GLU A 204 -5.99 -1.20 -5.35
N ILE A 205 -7.28 -1.09 -5.72
CA ILE A 205 -7.74 -1.53 -7.06
C ILE A 205 -6.98 -0.79 -8.15
N SER A 206 -6.81 0.52 -8.00
CA SER A 206 -6.14 1.36 -9.00
C SER A 206 -4.65 1.00 -9.17
N LEU A 207 -3.96 0.71 -8.06
CA LEU A 207 -2.54 0.32 -8.10
C LEU A 207 -2.35 -1.16 -8.50
N GLY A 208 -3.25 -2.07 -8.11
CA GLY A 208 -3.24 -3.43 -8.64
C GLY A 208 -3.48 -3.48 -10.15
N ALA A 209 -4.32 -2.57 -10.66
CA ALA A 209 -4.54 -2.39 -12.09
C ALA A 209 -3.27 -1.85 -12.80
N SER A 210 -2.54 -0.87 -12.25
CA SER A 210 -1.39 -0.26 -12.97
C SER A 210 -0.33 -1.29 -13.37
N TYR A 211 -0.13 -2.35 -12.58
CA TYR A 211 0.78 -3.41 -12.98
C TYR A 211 0.18 -4.37 -14.03
N ILE A 212 -1.15 -4.54 -14.12
CA ILE A 212 -1.78 -5.29 -15.23
C ILE A 212 -1.53 -4.53 -16.55
N GLU A 213 -1.62 -3.20 -16.51
CA GLU A 213 -1.21 -2.31 -17.60
C GLU A 213 0.30 -2.42 -17.90
N PHE A 214 1.15 -2.38 -16.87
CA PHE A 214 2.60 -2.51 -17.02
C PHE A 214 3.04 -3.87 -17.61
N TYR A 215 2.49 -5.00 -17.15
CA TYR A 215 2.83 -6.31 -17.70
C TYR A 215 2.10 -6.61 -19.02
N ALA A 216 0.97 -5.97 -19.32
CA ALA A 216 0.45 -5.91 -20.69
C ALA A 216 1.47 -5.26 -21.64
N GLU A 217 2.24 -4.30 -21.16
CA GLU A 217 3.32 -3.67 -21.89
C GLU A 217 4.59 -4.54 -21.98
N GLU A 218 5.10 -5.03 -20.85
CA GLU A 218 6.32 -5.86 -20.79
C GLU A 218 6.16 -7.22 -21.47
N ALA A 219 4.95 -7.75 -21.64
CA ALA A 219 4.69 -8.95 -22.43
C ALA A 219 5.27 -8.89 -23.87
N LYS A 220 5.48 -7.68 -24.42
CA LYS A 220 6.09 -7.42 -25.74
C LYS A 220 7.60 -7.14 -25.68
N ARG A 221 8.20 -7.08 -24.49
CA ARG A 221 9.60 -6.71 -24.23
C ARG A 221 10.41 -7.85 -23.59
N VAL A 222 9.92 -9.09 -23.73
CA VAL A 222 10.65 -10.31 -23.38
C VAL A 222 11.79 -10.53 -24.37
N TYR A 223 12.91 -9.87 -24.13
CA TYR A 223 14.11 -9.98 -24.96
C TYR A 223 14.96 -11.19 -24.56
N GLY A 224 15.47 -11.88 -25.56
CA GLY A 224 16.61 -12.77 -25.45
C GLY A 224 17.89 -12.09 -25.95
N ASP A 225 18.98 -12.83 -26.03
CA ASP A 225 20.32 -12.32 -26.34
C ASP A 225 20.96 -13.05 -27.53
N ILE A 226 21.89 -12.39 -28.21
CA ILE A 226 22.83 -13.02 -29.15
C ILE A 226 24.22 -12.89 -28.53
N ILE A 227 24.86 -14.03 -28.22
CA ILE A 227 26.16 -14.03 -27.54
C ILE A 227 27.28 -14.15 -28.58
N PRO A 228 28.34 -13.32 -28.50
CA PRO A 228 29.54 -13.49 -29.32
C PRO A 228 30.16 -14.87 -29.15
N THR A 229 30.44 -15.54 -30.27
CA THR A 229 31.04 -16.88 -30.28
C THR A 229 32.57 -16.83 -30.23
N ASN A 230 33.19 -17.82 -29.57
CA ASN A 230 34.63 -18.09 -29.64
C ASN A 230 35.02 -19.07 -30.78
N MET A 231 34.03 -19.61 -31.49
CA MET A 231 34.19 -20.50 -32.66
C MET A 231 33.51 -19.88 -33.90
N PRO A 232 34.18 -19.76 -35.06
CA PRO A 232 33.69 -18.98 -36.19
C PRO A 232 32.38 -19.51 -36.81
N ASP A 233 32.19 -20.83 -36.76
CA ASP A 233 31.10 -21.60 -37.37
C ASP A 233 29.93 -21.87 -36.40
N ARG A 234 29.81 -21.09 -35.32
CA ARG A 234 28.73 -21.18 -34.33
C ARG A 234 27.91 -19.89 -34.26
N ARG A 235 26.63 -19.99 -33.89
CA ARG A 235 25.80 -18.84 -33.49
C ARG A 235 25.10 -19.18 -32.17
N LEU A 236 25.18 -18.27 -31.21
CA LEU A 236 24.72 -18.48 -29.83
C LEU A 236 23.56 -17.54 -29.52
N PHE A 237 22.46 -18.09 -29.01
CA PHE A 237 21.26 -17.35 -28.65
C PHE A 237 20.82 -17.70 -27.22
N LEU A 238 20.29 -16.73 -26.49
CA LEU A 238 19.46 -16.97 -25.32
C LEU A 238 18.01 -16.67 -25.70
N LEU A 239 17.09 -17.56 -25.35
CA LEU A 239 15.65 -17.35 -25.44
C LEU A 239 15.09 -17.27 -24.01
N LYS A 240 14.09 -16.43 -23.78
CA LYS A 240 13.27 -16.46 -22.56
C LYS A 240 11.91 -17.06 -22.88
N GLN A 241 11.48 -18.10 -22.16
CA GLN A 241 10.23 -18.83 -22.42
C GLN A 241 9.44 -19.01 -21.11
N PRO A 242 8.09 -18.98 -21.12
CA PRO A 242 7.31 -19.11 -19.89
C PRO A 242 7.54 -20.44 -19.18
N VAL A 243 7.68 -20.39 -17.84
CA VAL A 243 7.94 -21.56 -16.98
C VAL A 243 6.90 -22.69 -17.11
N GLY A 244 5.62 -22.34 -17.31
CA GLY A 244 4.53 -23.31 -17.38
C GLY A 244 3.32 -22.90 -16.53
N VAL A 245 2.75 -23.89 -15.84
CA VAL A 245 1.68 -23.70 -14.84
C VAL A 245 2.30 -23.16 -13.55
N VAL A 246 1.68 -22.14 -12.95
CA VAL A 246 2.15 -21.49 -11.71
C VAL A 246 1.07 -21.56 -10.64
N GLY A 247 1.46 -22.00 -9.44
CA GLY A 247 0.62 -21.91 -8.24
C GLY A 247 0.89 -20.59 -7.50
N ALA A 248 -0.17 -19.84 -7.18
CA ALA A 248 -0.08 -18.56 -6.47
C ALA A 248 -0.89 -18.62 -5.17
N ILE A 249 -0.25 -18.29 -4.05
CA ILE A 249 -0.90 -18.15 -2.73
C ILE A 249 -0.75 -16.69 -2.31
N THR A 250 -1.85 -16.07 -1.87
CA THR A 250 -1.93 -14.63 -1.60
C THR A 250 -2.47 -14.35 -0.19
N PRO A 251 -1.92 -13.34 0.53
CA PRO A 251 -2.42 -12.94 1.84
C PRO A 251 -3.64 -12.03 1.77
N TRP A 252 -4.35 -11.92 2.90
CA TRP A 252 -5.60 -11.16 3.07
C TRP A 252 -5.42 -9.63 3.18
N ASN A 253 -4.20 -9.13 3.45
CA ASN A 253 -3.99 -7.71 3.76
C ASN A 253 -4.18 -6.80 2.55
N PHE A 254 -3.95 -7.32 1.34
CA PHE A 254 -4.11 -6.64 0.06
C PHE A 254 -4.73 -7.62 -0.95
N PRO A 255 -6.02 -7.98 -0.77
CA PRO A 255 -6.62 -9.16 -1.39
C PRO A 255 -6.64 -9.07 -2.92
N PHE A 256 -6.91 -7.90 -3.50
CA PHE A 256 -6.90 -7.75 -4.95
C PHE A 256 -5.48 -7.62 -5.47
N ALA A 257 -4.68 -6.74 -4.89
CA ALA A 257 -3.40 -6.41 -5.47
C ALA A 257 -2.30 -7.44 -5.15
N MET A 258 -2.50 -8.39 -4.23
CA MET A 258 -1.64 -9.59 -4.15
C MET A 258 -1.95 -10.58 -5.27
N ILE A 259 -3.23 -10.76 -5.61
CA ILE A 259 -3.66 -11.57 -6.76
C ILE A 259 -3.18 -10.93 -8.03
N ALA A 260 -3.42 -9.62 -8.17
CA ALA A 260 -2.82 -8.84 -9.23
C ALA A 260 -1.33 -9.12 -9.20
N ARG A 261 -0.55 -8.98 -8.11
CA ARG A 261 0.91 -9.21 -8.13
C ARG A 261 1.43 -10.47 -8.79
N LYS A 262 0.78 -11.60 -8.57
CA LYS A 262 1.22 -12.88 -9.13
C LYS A 262 0.74 -13.09 -10.57
N VAL A 263 0.00 -12.12 -11.09
CA VAL A 263 -0.47 -11.94 -12.46
C VAL A 263 -0.07 -10.53 -13.04
N ALA A 264 0.62 -9.66 -12.24
CA ALA A 264 0.62 -8.17 -12.23
C ALA A 264 1.20 -7.45 -10.95
N GLY A 265 0.44 -6.77 -10.02
CA GLY A 265 1.04 -5.97 -8.88
C GLY A 265 0.35 -5.54 -7.54
N ILE A 266 1.14 -5.11 -6.54
CA ILE A 266 0.81 -4.74 -5.11
C ILE A 266 0.43 -3.26 -4.82
N PRO A 267 -0.26 -2.94 -3.70
CA PRO A 267 -0.77 -1.61 -3.31
C PRO A 267 -0.19 -1.04 -1.96
N PRO A 268 -0.79 0.01 -1.32
CA PRO A 268 -0.31 0.64 -0.07
C PRO A 268 -1.28 0.60 1.15
N ASN A 269 -0.74 0.92 2.34
CA ASN A 269 -1.30 0.73 3.70
C ASN A 269 -2.56 1.55 4.05
N SER A 270 -3.38 1.03 4.99
CA SER A 270 -4.68 1.61 5.38
C SER A 270 -5.05 1.54 6.87
N ARG A 271 -6.00 2.38 7.32
CA ARG A 271 -6.51 2.45 8.71
C ARG A 271 -7.92 1.86 8.84
N GLY A 272 -8.02 0.56 9.10
CA GLY A 272 -9.27 -0.16 9.39
C GLY A 272 -9.20 -0.98 10.69
N PRO A 273 -10.19 -1.86 10.96
CA PRO A 273 -10.06 -2.91 11.96
C PRO A 273 -8.95 -3.89 11.57
N LEU A 274 -8.42 -4.64 12.52
CA LEU A 274 -7.56 -5.79 12.23
C LEU A 274 -8.41 -6.93 11.64
N ILE A 275 -7.81 -7.81 10.83
CA ILE A 275 -8.56 -8.81 10.07
C ILE A 275 -9.33 -9.81 10.94
N ASN A 276 -8.79 -10.16 12.11
CA ASN A 276 -9.36 -11.14 13.02
C ASN A 276 -8.84 -10.95 14.45
N GLU A 277 -9.43 -11.68 15.39
CA GLU A 277 -9.08 -11.67 16.81
C GLU A 277 -7.63 -12.11 17.07
N ALA A 278 -7.07 -13.04 16.28
CA ALA A 278 -5.68 -13.47 16.44
C ALA A 278 -4.67 -12.34 16.13
N ALA A 279 -4.98 -11.46 15.17
CA ALA A 279 -4.19 -10.25 14.91
C ALA A 279 -4.24 -9.27 16.08
N VAL A 280 -5.41 -9.10 16.73
CA VAL A 280 -5.54 -8.28 17.95
C VAL A 280 -4.69 -8.85 19.08
N GLN A 281 -4.80 -10.16 19.35
CA GLN A 281 -4.06 -10.84 20.40
C GLN A 281 -2.53 -10.78 20.19
N LYS A 282 -2.07 -10.82 18.93
CA LYS A 282 -0.66 -10.64 18.60
C LYS A 282 -0.17 -9.23 18.97
N VAL A 283 -0.95 -8.19 18.65
CA VAL A 283 -0.63 -6.80 19.03
C VAL A 283 -0.56 -6.65 20.55
N GLU A 284 -1.56 -7.18 21.27
CA GLU A 284 -1.62 -7.16 22.74
C GLU A 284 -0.40 -7.87 23.37
N THR A 285 -0.03 -9.04 22.84
CA THR A 285 1.12 -9.83 23.30
C THR A 285 2.45 -9.09 23.12
N LEU A 286 2.69 -8.49 21.95
CA LEU A 286 3.94 -7.76 21.66
C LEU A 286 4.03 -6.44 22.46
N LEU A 287 2.90 -5.77 22.66
CA LEU A 287 2.82 -4.58 23.49
C LEU A 287 3.09 -4.91 24.97
N GLN A 288 2.54 -6.01 25.48
CA GLN A 288 2.76 -6.47 26.85
C GLN A 288 4.23 -6.86 27.10
N ASP A 289 4.87 -7.55 26.15
CA ASP A 289 6.31 -7.85 26.21
C ASP A 289 7.15 -6.57 26.34
N ALA A 290 6.90 -5.59 25.46
CA ALA A 290 7.63 -4.32 25.47
C ALA A 290 7.44 -3.55 26.79
N VAL A 291 6.19 -3.41 27.26
CA VAL A 291 5.89 -2.71 28.53
C VAL A 291 6.50 -3.44 29.73
N SER A 292 6.47 -4.77 29.76
CA SER A 292 7.10 -5.57 30.84
C SER A 292 8.62 -5.39 30.93
N LYS A 293 9.26 -4.98 29.82
CA LYS A 293 10.69 -4.68 29.70
C LYS A 293 11.01 -3.18 29.79
N GLY A 294 10.04 -2.34 30.18
CA GLY A 294 10.24 -0.91 30.42
C GLY A 294 9.90 0.04 29.28
N ALA A 295 9.20 -0.43 28.23
CA ALA A 295 8.61 0.49 27.26
C ALA A 295 7.45 1.29 27.88
N GLU A 296 7.28 2.53 27.44
CA GLU A 296 6.23 3.44 27.92
C GLU A 296 5.19 3.70 26.83
N VAL A 297 3.91 3.48 27.13
CA VAL A 297 2.80 3.80 26.20
C VAL A 297 2.49 5.28 26.27
N LEU A 298 2.79 6.01 25.19
CA LEU A 298 2.53 7.45 25.07
C LEU A 298 1.12 7.76 24.55
N LEU A 299 0.56 6.86 23.74
CA LEU A 299 -0.76 6.99 23.12
C LEU A 299 -1.34 5.60 22.85
N GLY A 300 -2.66 5.46 22.98
CA GLY A 300 -3.40 4.24 22.62
C GLY A 300 -3.13 3.07 23.58
N GLY A 301 -2.77 1.92 23.01
CA GLY A 301 -2.32 0.74 23.74
C GLY A 301 -3.42 -0.24 24.16
N LYS A 302 -4.61 -0.16 23.56
CA LYS A 302 -5.78 -0.99 23.90
C LYS A 302 -6.74 -1.17 22.73
N ARG A 303 -7.68 -2.09 22.87
CA ARG A 303 -8.83 -2.24 21.95
C ARG A 303 -9.67 -0.96 21.91
N HIS A 304 -10.13 -0.59 20.72
CA HIS A 304 -10.90 0.63 20.50
C HIS A 304 -12.35 0.47 20.98
N GLY A 305 -12.97 1.55 21.46
CA GLY A 305 -14.37 1.57 21.90
C GLY A 305 -15.44 1.30 20.81
N LEU A 306 -15.03 0.92 19.59
CA LEU A 306 -15.93 0.43 18.54
C LEU A 306 -16.16 -1.09 18.64
N GLY A 307 -15.39 -1.79 19.48
CA GLY A 307 -15.48 -3.24 19.65
C GLY A 307 -14.83 -4.04 18.52
N PHE A 308 -15.17 -5.33 18.45
CA PHE A 308 -14.63 -6.30 17.49
C PHE A 308 -13.09 -6.23 17.41
N THR A 309 -12.53 -6.14 16.21
CA THR A 309 -11.09 -6.16 15.95
C THR A 309 -10.49 -4.78 15.75
N PHE A 310 -11.20 -3.70 16.11
CA PHE A 310 -10.64 -2.35 16.12
C PHE A 310 -9.65 -2.17 17.29
N TYR A 311 -8.44 -1.70 16.98
CA TYR A 311 -7.39 -1.41 17.95
C TYR A 311 -6.96 0.05 17.86
N GLU A 312 -6.65 0.68 19.00
CA GLU A 312 -6.23 2.08 19.01
C GLU A 312 -4.83 2.26 18.40
N PRO A 313 -4.62 3.26 17.52
CA PRO A 313 -3.28 3.65 17.09
C PRO A 313 -2.39 3.95 18.30
N THR A 314 -1.33 3.16 18.43
CA THR A 314 -0.51 3.10 19.64
C THR A 314 0.88 3.64 19.36
N VAL A 315 1.42 4.47 20.26
CA VAL A 315 2.80 4.94 20.21
C VAL A 315 3.49 4.53 21.50
N ILE A 316 4.63 3.84 21.39
CA ILE A 316 5.44 3.45 22.56
C ILE A 316 6.86 4.01 22.46
N SER A 317 7.41 4.38 23.60
CA SER A 317 8.79 4.88 23.72
C SER A 317 9.64 3.99 24.62
N ASN A 318 10.94 4.30 24.73
CA ASN A 318 11.94 3.51 25.45
C ASN A 318 12.09 2.06 24.92
N VAL A 319 11.81 1.85 23.63
CA VAL A 319 11.98 0.53 22.99
C VAL A 319 13.48 0.24 22.79
N ASN A 320 13.86 -1.03 23.00
CA ASN A 320 15.22 -1.54 22.79
C ASN A 320 15.18 -2.94 22.12
N ASN A 321 16.34 -3.44 21.70
CA ASN A 321 16.45 -4.70 20.93
C ASN A 321 16.13 -5.98 21.72
N GLU A 322 15.96 -5.92 23.05
CA GLU A 322 15.53 -7.07 23.86
C GLU A 322 14.00 -7.27 23.84
N MET A 323 13.26 -6.25 23.39
CA MET A 323 11.81 -6.30 23.25
C MET A 323 11.41 -6.98 21.94
N ARG A 324 10.46 -7.90 21.99
CA ARG A 324 10.02 -8.66 20.79
C ARG A 324 9.54 -7.75 19.67
N ILE A 325 8.91 -6.63 20.02
CA ILE A 325 8.39 -5.63 19.07
C ILE A 325 9.45 -4.96 18.18
N SER A 326 10.75 -5.07 18.50
CA SER A 326 11.83 -4.57 17.64
C SER A 326 12.30 -5.59 16.59
N ARG A 327 11.93 -6.87 16.73
CA ARG A 327 12.42 -7.99 15.90
C ARG A 327 11.29 -8.80 15.25
N GLU A 328 10.09 -8.77 15.81
CA GLU A 328 8.89 -9.42 15.29
C GLU A 328 7.93 -8.40 14.67
N GLU A 329 7.46 -8.69 13.45
CA GLU A 329 6.53 -7.82 12.74
C GLU A 329 5.16 -7.78 13.42
N VAL A 330 4.71 -6.59 13.82
CA VAL A 330 3.51 -6.40 14.66
C VAL A 330 2.20 -6.74 13.92
N PHE A 331 2.11 -6.42 12.63
CA PHE A 331 0.86 -6.49 11.84
C PHE A 331 -0.33 -5.72 12.47
N GLY A 332 -0.06 -4.63 13.18
CA GLY A 332 -1.08 -3.75 13.76
C GLY A 332 -0.59 -2.31 13.95
N PRO A 333 -1.47 -1.39 14.39
CA PRO A 333 -1.23 0.05 14.36
C PRO A 333 -0.37 0.52 15.55
N VAL A 334 0.83 -0.06 15.73
CA VAL A 334 1.78 0.29 16.79
C VAL A 334 3.04 0.91 16.19
N ALA A 335 3.43 2.08 16.69
CA ALA A 335 4.66 2.78 16.33
C ALA A 335 5.67 2.69 17.50
N PRO A 336 6.65 1.75 17.46
CA PRO A 336 7.72 1.68 18.44
C PRO A 336 8.80 2.74 18.17
N LEU A 337 9.20 3.49 19.20
CA LEU A 337 10.26 4.51 19.12
C LEU A 337 11.53 4.02 19.81
N LEU A 338 12.51 3.62 19.00
CA LEU A 338 13.88 3.31 19.42
C LEU A 338 14.75 4.58 19.31
N ARG A 339 15.72 4.74 20.21
CA ARG A 339 16.69 5.85 20.19
C ARG A 339 18.07 5.32 19.83
N PHE A 340 18.79 6.09 19.01
CA PHE A 340 20.20 5.89 18.66
C PHE A 340 20.93 7.24 18.75
N LYS A 341 22.26 7.22 18.75
CA LYS A 341 23.15 8.38 18.80
C LYS A 341 24.04 8.51 17.58
N THR A 342 24.46 7.40 16.96
CA THR A 342 25.36 7.42 15.80
C THR A 342 24.75 6.76 14.56
N GLU A 343 25.37 7.00 13.40
CA GLU A 343 24.96 6.44 12.10
C GLU A 343 25.17 4.91 12.08
N GLU A 344 26.27 4.47 12.67
CA GLU A 344 26.68 3.07 12.80
C GLU A 344 25.77 2.30 13.77
N GLU A 345 25.38 2.92 14.89
CA GLU A 345 24.40 2.37 15.83
C GLU A 345 23.03 2.19 15.16
N ALA A 346 22.57 3.18 14.39
CA ALA A 346 21.30 3.08 13.66
C ALA A 346 21.30 1.97 12.61
N ILE A 347 22.38 1.83 11.83
CA ILE A 347 22.55 0.74 10.85
C ILE A 347 22.58 -0.62 11.56
N SER A 348 23.31 -0.73 12.66
CA SER A 348 23.38 -1.97 13.46
C SER A 348 22.00 -2.40 13.98
N ILE A 349 21.25 -1.47 14.56
CA ILE A 349 19.88 -1.72 15.03
C ILE A 349 18.95 -2.12 13.87
N ALA A 350 19.05 -1.43 12.72
CA ALA A 350 18.22 -1.73 11.56
C ALA A 350 18.54 -3.10 10.94
N ASN A 351 19.80 -3.54 10.94
CA ASN A 351 20.21 -4.80 10.34
C ASN A 351 20.11 -6.01 11.31
N ASP A 352 19.94 -5.80 12.62
CA ASP A 352 19.73 -6.83 13.67
C ASP A 352 18.35 -7.50 13.60
N THR A 353 18.03 -8.04 12.42
CA THR A 353 16.80 -8.77 12.12
C THR A 353 17.02 -9.76 10.97
N ASN A 354 16.22 -10.83 11.00
CA ASN A 354 16.13 -11.81 9.91
C ASN A 354 15.35 -11.28 8.70
N ALA A 355 14.60 -10.18 8.86
CA ALA A 355 13.88 -9.50 7.80
C ALA A 355 14.80 -8.57 6.99
N GLY A 356 14.39 -8.28 5.76
CA GLY A 356 15.12 -7.43 4.81
C GLY A 356 14.22 -6.95 3.67
N LEU A 357 12.95 -6.64 3.95
CA LEU A 357 11.98 -6.22 2.92
C LEU A 357 12.15 -4.75 2.52
N ALA A 358 11.70 -3.83 3.39
CA ALA A 358 11.78 -2.39 3.18
C ALA A 358 12.31 -1.66 4.41
N ALA A 359 13.17 -0.67 4.19
CA ALA A 359 13.65 0.28 5.20
C ALA A 359 13.45 1.72 4.72
N TYR A 360 13.49 2.67 5.65
CA TYR A 360 13.21 4.08 5.38
C TYR A 360 14.21 4.99 6.10
N LEU A 361 14.76 5.97 5.38
CA LEU A 361 15.75 6.93 5.86
C LEU A 361 15.27 8.36 5.59
N PHE A 362 15.29 9.20 6.62
CA PHE A 362 15.04 10.63 6.48
C PHE A 362 16.32 11.41 6.78
N SER A 363 16.87 12.07 5.77
CA SER A 363 18.10 12.87 5.87
C SER A 363 18.22 13.89 4.74
N SER A 364 18.65 15.11 5.11
CA SER A 364 19.07 16.15 4.16
C SER A 364 20.56 16.07 3.77
N ASN A 365 21.35 15.20 4.41
CA ASN A 365 22.77 15.03 4.11
C ASN A 365 22.96 13.93 3.06
N VAL A 366 23.32 14.32 1.83
CA VAL A 366 23.45 13.40 0.69
C VAL A 366 24.50 12.31 0.93
N GLN A 367 25.63 12.62 1.58
CA GLN A 367 26.69 11.65 1.85
C GLN A 367 26.26 10.59 2.87
N ARG A 368 25.49 10.97 3.90
CA ARG A 368 24.82 10.05 4.82
C ARG A 368 23.79 9.19 4.10
N THR A 369 22.94 9.83 3.30
CA THR A 369 21.92 9.14 2.51
C THR A 369 22.53 8.02 1.67
N TRP A 370 23.64 8.28 0.98
CA TRP A 370 24.34 7.27 0.19
C TRP A 370 24.88 6.12 1.07
N ARG A 371 25.70 6.42 2.08
CA ARG A 371 26.31 5.40 2.95
C ARG A 371 25.27 4.51 3.65
N VAL A 372 24.21 5.12 4.20
CA VAL A 372 23.18 4.38 4.93
C VAL A 372 22.33 3.55 3.97
N ALA A 373 22.03 4.04 2.76
CA ALA A 373 21.28 3.27 1.77
C ALA A 373 22.05 2.04 1.27
N GLU A 374 23.37 2.13 1.09
CA GLU A 374 24.22 0.97 0.75
C GLU A 374 24.42 0.00 1.92
N ALA A 375 24.43 0.50 3.16
CA ALA A 375 24.68 -0.31 4.37
C ALA A 375 23.42 -0.99 4.93
N LEU A 376 22.22 -0.57 4.53
CA LEU A 376 20.96 -1.20 4.92
C LEU A 376 20.74 -2.52 4.18
N GLU A 377 20.62 -3.63 4.91
CA GLU A 377 20.44 -4.98 4.35
C GLU A 377 18.98 -5.26 3.96
N TYR A 378 18.43 -4.41 3.08
CA TYR A 378 17.03 -4.40 2.67
C TYR A 378 16.90 -4.39 1.14
N GLY A 379 15.89 -5.07 0.61
CA GLY A 379 15.61 -5.08 -0.83
C GLY A 379 15.06 -3.77 -1.37
N ILE A 380 14.52 -2.90 -0.50
CA ILE A 380 13.92 -1.61 -0.82
C ILE A 380 14.32 -0.59 0.24
N VAL A 381 14.80 0.59 -0.16
CA VAL A 381 15.15 1.70 0.75
C VAL A 381 14.47 2.98 0.29
N GLY A 382 13.53 3.48 1.09
CA GLY A 382 12.89 4.78 0.90
C GLY A 382 13.74 5.91 1.48
N ILE A 383 14.00 6.96 0.70
CA ILE A 383 14.80 8.12 1.11
C ILE A 383 13.92 9.36 1.09
N ASN A 384 13.68 9.94 2.26
CA ASN A 384 12.76 11.07 2.48
C ASN A 384 11.32 10.82 1.98
N GLU A 385 10.96 9.56 1.75
CA GLU A 385 9.67 9.10 1.22
C GLU A 385 9.27 7.81 1.94
N GLY A 386 8.00 7.73 2.38
CA GLY A 386 7.41 6.55 3.02
C GLY A 386 6.60 5.67 2.06
N LEU A 387 6.23 6.19 0.88
CA LEU A 387 5.41 5.53 -0.12
C LEU A 387 6.24 5.19 -1.37
N VAL A 388 6.95 4.06 -1.32
CA VAL A 388 7.90 3.61 -2.36
C VAL A 388 7.32 2.59 -3.36
N SER A 389 6.03 2.24 -3.25
CA SER A 389 5.37 1.22 -4.08
C SER A 389 4.98 1.77 -5.46
N SER A 390 5.42 1.10 -6.53
CA SER A 390 5.02 1.37 -7.93
C SER A 390 5.22 0.11 -8.77
N GLU A 391 4.48 0.00 -9.88
CA GLU A 391 4.64 -1.04 -10.90
C GLU A 391 6.00 -1.06 -11.60
N VAL A 392 6.70 0.09 -11.71
CA VAL A 392 7.96 0.18 -12.47
C VAL A 392 9.22 -0.18 -11.66
N THR A 393 9.11 -0.34 -10.34
CA THR A 393 10.25 -0.64 -9.45
C THR A 393 10.25 -2.11 -8.99
N PRO A 394 11.44 -2.74 -8.85
CA PRO A 394 11.52 -4.12 -8.37
C PRO A 394 11.24 -4.15 -6.87
N HIS A 395 10.25 -4.93 -6.46
CA HIS A 395 9.85 -5.03 -5.07
C HIS A 395 9.98 -6.47 -4.59
N GLY A 396 10.78 -6.66 -3.53
CA GLY A 396 11.00 -7.95 -2.90
C GLY A 396 12.15 -7.85 -1.90
N GLY A 397 12.20 -8.78 -0.94
CA GLY A 397 13.16 -8.72 0.15
C GLY A 397 14.54 -9.30 -0.14
N VAL A 398 15.40 -9.20 0.87
CA VAL A 398 16.57 -10.05 1.07
C VAL A 398 16.42 -10.80 2.41
N LYS A 399 17.44 -11.57 2.82
CA LYS A 399 17.39 -12.42 4.03
C LYS A 399 16.19 -13.36 4.01
N GLN A 400 15.39 -13.42 5.08
CA GLN A 400 14.18 -14.26 5.15
C GLN A 400 12.92 -13.56 4.62
N SER A 401 13.01 -12.31 4.13
CA SER A 401 11.86 -11.58 3.58
C SER A 401 11.46 -11.97 2.16
N GLY A 402 12.17 -12.91 1.52
CA GLY A 402 11.74 -13.54 0.27
C GLY A 402 12.85 -13.75 -0.76
N LEU A 403 12.46 -14.40 -1.86
CA LEU A 403 13.25 -14.60 -3.08
C LEU A 403 12.45 -14.03 -4.26
N GLY A 404 13.14 -13.73 -5.37
CA GLY A 404 12.52 -13.11 -6.55
C GLY A 404 12.22 -11.62 -6.39
N ARG A 405 11.59 -11.01 -7.40
CA ARG A 405 11.14 -9.61 -7.39
C ARG A 405 9.82 -9.52 -8.13
N GLU A 406 8.90 -8.72 -7.62
CA GLU A 406 7.62 -8.43 -8.27
C GLU A 406 7.58 -6.95 -8.68
N GLY A 407 6.98 -6.63 -9.83
CA GLY A 407 7.10 -5.31 -10.45
C GLY A 407 8.40 -5.13 -11.24
N SER A 408 8.46 -4.06 -12.04
CA SER A 408 9.52 -3.73 -13.01
C SER A 408 9.77 -4.79 -14.10
N LYS A 409 10.69 -4.47 -15.01
CA LYS A 409 11.23 -5.41 -16.01
C LYS A 409 11.78 -6.70 -15.40
N TYR A 410 12.25 -6.67 -14.15
CA TYR A 410 12.84 -7.83 -13.48
C TYR A 410 11.79 -8.86 -13.03
N GLY A 411 10.56 -8.42 -12.69
CA GLY A 411 9.55 -9.35 -12.19
C GLY A 411 8.95 -10.30 -13.22
N MET A 412 9.31 -10.16 -14.51
CA MET A 412 9.04 -11.21 -15.50
C MET A 412 10.01 -12.39 -15.39
N ASP A 413 11.23 -12.20 -14.86
CA ASP A 413 12.27 -13.24 -14.87
C ASP A 413 11.87 -14.44 -14.00
N ASP A 414 11.15 -14.23 -12.89
CA ASP A 414 10.62 -15.31 -12.04
C ASP A 414 9.54 -16.19 -12.74
N TYR A 415 9.04 -15.77 -13.92
CA TYR A 415 8.06 -16.48 -14.73
C TYR A 415 8.64 -16.97 -16.07
N LEU A 416 9.95 -16.83 -16.29
CA LEU A 416 10.64 -17.11 -17.54
C LEU A 416 11.88 -18.00 -17.35
N GLU A 417 11.93 -19.12 -18.06
CA GLU A 417 13.14 -19.94 -18.20
C GLU A 417 14.06 -19.38 -19.28
N ILE A 418 15.36 -19.31 -18.98
CA ILE A 418 16.42 -18.98 -19.96
C ILE A 418 16.85 -20.26 -20.67
N LYS A 419 16.74 -20.28 -22.00
CA LYS A 419 17.17 -21.37 -22.86
C LYS A 419 18.30 -20.93 -23.77
N TYR A 420 19.49 -21.49 -23.54
CA TYR A 420 20.62 -21.39 -24.44
C TYR A 420 20.43 -22.26 -25.69
N VAL A 421 20.68 -21.69 -26.86
CA VAL A 421 20.65 -22.37 -28.16
C VAL A 421 21.95 -22.10 -28.90
N CYS A 422 22.64 -23.18 -29.30
CA CYS A 422 23.85 -23.13 -30.12
C CYS A 422 23.54 -23.74 -31.49
N LEU A 423 23.68 -22.95 -32.56
CA LEU A 423 23.61 -23.44 -33.93
C LEU A 423 25.03 -23.77 -34.42
N GLY A 424 25.25 -25.04 -34.77
CA GLY A 424 26.49 -25.57 -35.30
C GLY A 424 26.58 -25.51 -36.83
N ASN A 425 27.80 -25.58 -37.34
CA ASN A 425 28.17 -25.67 -38.76
C ASN A 425 27.47 -24.62 -39.64
N MET A 426 27.48 -23.35 -39.18
CA MET A 426 26.81 -22.22 -39.83
C MET A 426 27.70 -21.48 -40.86
N CYS A 427 28.68 -22.17 -41.45
CA CYS A 427 29.68 -21.66 -42.39
C CYS A 427 29.79 -22.56 -43.62
#